data_AF-A0A845X300-F1
#
_entry.id   AF-A0A845X300-F1
#
_cell.length_a   1.000
_cell.length_b   1.000
_cell.length_c   1.000
_cell.angle_alpha   90.00
_cell.angle_beta   90.00
_cell.angle_gamma   90.00
#
_symmetry.space_group_name_H-M   'P 1'
#
loop_
_entity.id
_entity.type
_entity.pdbx_description
1 polymer ?
#
loop_
_entity_poly.entity_id
_entity_poly.type
_entity_poly.pdbx_seq_one_letter_code
_entity_poly.pdbx_strand_id
1 'polypeptide(L)'
;MHSKNKLGAWLTNAQQPWRLPFSYWLGSRLLILCAIFIITPLISPELAQGINTFTANDGQWYLRIATEGYTIDPDGALRSPAFFPLFPALIWLLSQLQIPPTVGGLLINNIAFLGALLLLHDWLRRRYKPAIAHWTIAVLCLHPSSLFGTVLYSEGSFIFLSVLLLKSFDEKRLG
;
A
#
# COMPACT_ATOMS: atom_id res chain seq x y z
N MET A 1 50.72 8.18 8.93
CA MET A 1 49.55 8.06 9.83
C MET A 1 48.51 9.15 9.50
N HIS A 2 47.54 8.87 8.64
CA HIS A 2 46.36 9.74 8.48
C HIS A 2 45.16 8.93 7.98
N SER A 3 44.60 8.09 8.87
CA SER A 3 43.29 7.47 8.69
C SER A 3 42.30 8.27 9.54
N LYS A 4 41.74 9.35 8.98
CA LYS A 4 40.60 10.05 9.57
C LYS A 4 39.33 9.70 8.80
N ASN A 5 38.47 8.93 9.47
CA ASN A 5 37.01 9.02 9.43
C ASN A 5 36.29 8.87 8.08
N LYS A 6 36.44 7.71 7.42
CA LYS A 6 35.43 7.28 6.42
C LYS A 6 34.12 6.77 7.04
N LEU A 7 34.13 6.40 8.34
CA LEU A 7 32.94 5.90 9.04
C LEU A 7 31.91 6.99 9.39
N GLY A 8 32.37 8.23 9.63
CA GLY A 8 31.48 9.36 9.97
C GLY A 8 30.79 10.01 8.76
N ALA A 9 31.33 9.82 7.56
CA ALA A 9 30.73 10.31 6.31
C ALA A 9 29.51 9.46 5.88
N TRP A 10 29.48 8.19 6.27
CA TRP A 10 28.30 7.32 6.21
C TRP A 10 27.24 7.67 7.25
N LEU A 11 27.43 8.71 8.08
CA LEU A 11 26.48 9.11 9.13
C LEU A 11 25.90 10.55 9.09
N THR A 12 26.24 11.41 8.11
CA THR A 12 25.86 12.84 8.26
C THR A 12 25.23 13.60 7.08
N ASN A 13 25.11 13.10 5.84
CA ASN A 13 24.32 13.87 4.83
C ASN A 13 23.62 13.08 3.69
N ALA A 14 23.64 11.74 3.73
CA ALA A 14 22.99 10.85 2.75
C ALA A 14 22.01 9.83 3.40
N GLN A 15 21.53 10.16 4.60
CA GLN A 15 21.58 9.26 5.77
C GLN A 15 20.47 8.26 5.99
N GLN A 16 19.23 8.54 5.59
CA GLN A 16 18.13 7.62 5.87
C GLN A 16 17.14 7.64 4.70
N PRO A 17 17.40 6.84 3.64
CA PRO A 17 16.64 6.87 2.39
C PRO A 17 15.15 6.54 2.58
N TRP A 18 14.79 5.93 3.70
CA TRP A 18 13.42 5.54 4.04
C TRP A 18 12.59 6.68 4.66
N ARG A 19 13.22 7.72 5.24
CA ARG A 19 12.47 8.77 5.98
C ARG A 19 11.50 9.52 5.09
N LEU A 20 11.93 9.88 3.88
CA LEU A 20 11.12 10.63 2.94
C LEU A 20 9.88 9.85 2.47
N PRO A 21 10.01 8.63 1.91
CA PRO A 21 8.82 7.83 1.55
C PRO A 21 7.93 7.54 2.75
N PHE A 22 8.50 7.28 3.93
CA PHE A 22 7.72 7.08 5.14
C PHE A 22 6.94 8.34 5.55
N SER A 23 7.56 9.53 5.52
CA SER A 23 6.89 10.78 5.89
C SER A 23 5.75 11.14 4.92
N TYR A 24 5.96 10.95 3.61
CA TYR A 24 4.90 11.14 2.63
C TYR A 24 3.79 10.12 2.81
N TRP A 25 4.13 8.86 3.08
CA TRP A 25 3.15 7.82 3.33
C TRP A 25 2.28 8.14 4.55
N LEU A 26 2.91 8.49 5.68
CA LEU A 26 2.20 8.80 6.91
C LEU A 26 1.36 10.06 6.76
N GLY A 27 1.93 11.13 6.21
CA GLY A 27 1.24 12.41 6.04
C GLY A 27 0.00 12.31 5.16
N SER A 28 0.10 11.61 4.02
CA SER A 28 -1.05 11.42 3.12
C SER A 28 -2.10 10.46 3.70
N ARG A 29 -1.71 9.41 4.42
CA ARG A 29 -2.67 8.55 5.16
C ARG A 29 -3.42 9.32 6.23
N LEU A 30 -2.72 10.13 7.04
CA LEU A 30 -3.38 11.00 8.02
C LEU A 30 -4.33 12.00 7.36
N LEU A 31 -3.91 12.62 6.25
CA LEU A 31 -4.77 13.52 5.48
C LEU A 31 -6.04 12.82 4.98
N ILE A 32 -5.90 11.63 4.39
CA ILE A 32 -7.03 10.85 3.88
C ILE A 32 -7.94 10.39 5.02
N LEU A 33 -7.38 9.93 6.14
CA LEU A 33 -8.15 9.55 7.33
C LEU A 33 -8.95 10.73 7.87
N CYS A 34 -8.32 11.89 8.04
CA CYS A 34 -9.02 13.12 8.45
C CYS A 34 -10.12 13.49 7.46
N ALA A 35 -9.84 13.41 6.15
CA ALA A 35 -10.83 13.69 5.12
C ALA A 35 -12.02 12.73 5.21
N ILE A 36 -11.80 11.42 5.35
CA ILE A 36 -12.89 10.44 5.51
C ILE A 36 -13.69 10.71 6.78
N PHE A 37 -13.04 10.88 7.93
CA PHE A 37 -13.73 11.09 9.20
C PHE A 37 -14.44 12.44 9.32
N ILE A 38 -14.07 13.45 8.54
CA ILE A 38 -14.75 14.74 8.51
C ILE A 38 -15.82 14.76 7.41
N ILE A 39 -15.48 14.36 6.20
CA ILE A 39 -16.34 14.53 5.02
C ILE A 39 -17.44 13.46 4.98
N THR A 40 -17.12 12.20 5.26
CA THR A 40 -18.13 11.12 5.17
C THR A 40 -19.33 11.38 6.08
N PRO A 41 -19.19 11.75 7.38
CA PRO A 41 -20.35 12.06 8.22
C PRO A 41 -21.16 13.28 7.77
N LEU A 42 -20.55 14.22 7.05
CA LEU A 42 -21.22 15.44 6.58
C LEU A 42 -22.09 15.19 5.35
N ILE A 43 -21.69 14.24 4.49
CA ILE A 43 -22.36 13.95 3.21
C ILE A 43 -23.27 12.72 3.32
N SER A 44 -22.80 11.67 3.98
CA SER A 44 -23.47 10.38 4.09
C SER A 44 -23.26 9.78 5.48
N PRO A 45 -23.98 10.27 6.50
CA PRO A 45 -23.86 9.79 7.89
C PRO A 45 -24.01 8.27 8.02
N GLU A 46 -24.86 7.66 7.19
CA GLU A 46 -25.08 6.20 7.13
C GLU A 46 -23.82 5.41 6.72
N LEU A 47 -22.88 6.03 6.00
CA LEU A 47 -21.62 5.40 5.61
C LEU A 47 -20.51 5.57 6.66
N ALA A 48 -20.69 6.46 7.64
CA ALA A 48 -19.72 6.75 8.69
C ALA A 48 -19.72 5.68 9.80
N GLN A 49 -19.43 4.43 9.44
CA GLN A 49 -19.53 3.26 10.31
C GLN A 49 -18.16 2.87 10.92
N GLY A 50 -17.41 3.86 11.38
CA GLY A 50 -16.08 3.64 11.96
C GLY A 50 -15.14 2.91 11.00
N ILE A 51 -14.60 1.75 11.42
CA ILE A 51 -13.67 0.96 10.60
C ILE A 51 -14.33 0.37 9.34
N ASN A 52 -15.65 0.16 9.34
CA ASN A 52 -16.35 -0.39 8.19
C ASN A 52 -16.45 0.61 7.03
N THR A 53 -16.28 1.90 7.30
CA THR A 53 -16.18 2.96 6.27
C THR A 53 -15.09 2.64 5.24
N PHE A 54 -14.02 1.95 5.65
CA PHE A 54 -12.91 1.58 4.78
C PHE A 54 -13.16 0.31 3.95
N THR A 55 -14.34 -0.28 4.04
CA THR A 55 -14.68 -1.57 3.40
C THR A 55 -15.78 -1.43 2.35
N ALA A 56 -16.18 -0.20 2.00
CA ALA A 56 -17.23 0.05 1.03
C ALA A 56 -16.95 -0.58 -0.34
N ASN A 57 -18.02 -0.83 -1.11
CA ASN A 57 -17.97 -1.35 -2.48
C ASN A 57 -17.17 -2.65 -2.59
N ASP A 58 -16.06 -2.65 -3.33
CA ASP A 58 -15.27 -3.86 -3.60
C ASP A 58 -14.52 -4.38 -2.38
N GLY A 59 -14.35 -3.56 -1.35
CA GLY A 59 -13.83 -4.02 -0.06
C GLY A 59 -14.69 -5.15 0.55
N GLN A 60 -16.01 -5.08 0.39
CA GLN A 60 -16.92 -6.14 0.86
C GLN A 60 -16.71 -7.45 0.10
N TRP A 61 -16.41 -7.38 -1.20
CA TRP A 61 -16.10 -8.56 -2.00
C TRP A 61 -14.80 -9.23 -1.56
N TYR A 62 -13.74 -8.46 -1.32
CA TYR A 62 -12.49 -9.00 -0.77
C TYR A 62 -12.69 -9.68 0.59
N LEU A 63 -13.47 -9.06 1.48
CA LEU A 63 -13.80 -9.64 2.77
C LEU A 63 -14.60 -10.94 2.64
N ARG A 64 -15.64 -10.93 1.80
CA ARG A 64 -16.46 -12.12 1.54
C ARG A 64 -15.61 -13.28 1.04
N ILE A 65 -14.72 -13.05 0.07
CA ILE A 65 -13.85 -14.10 -0.46
C ILE A 65 -12.88 -14.59 0.62
N ALA A 66 -12.37 -13.71 1.47
CA ALA A 66 -11.46 -14.09 2.56
C ALA A 66 -12.16 -14.92 3.65
N THR A 67 -13.46 -14.74 3.88
CA THR A 67 -14.22 -15.45 4.93
C THR A 67 -14.99 -16.66 4.43
N GLU A 68 -15.60 -16.57 3.25
CA GLU A 68 -16.49 -17.57 2.68
C GLU A 68 -15.84 -18.33 1.51
N GLY A 69 -14.71 -17.85 0.99
CA GLY A 69 -14.12 -18.35 -0.24
C GLY A 69 -14.85 -17.84 -1.49
N TYR A 70 -14.45 -18.36 -2.65
CA TYR A 70 -15.16 -18.07 -3.90
C TYR A 70 -16.48 -18.85 -3.95
N THR A 71 -17.58 -18.12 -4.15
CA THR A 71 -18.93 -18.70 -4.22
C THR A 71 -19.43 -18.74 -5.66
N ILE A 72 -20.23 -19.76 -5.96
CA ILE A 72 -20.86 -19.99 -7.26
C ILE A 72 -22.36 -19.70 -7.11
N ASP A 73 -22.92 -18.94 -8.04
CA ASP A 73 -24.34 -18.66 -8.13
C ASP A 73 -25.15 -19.93 -8.50
N PRO A 74 -26.47 -19.96 -8.23
CA PRO A 74 -27.32 -21.10 -8.59
C PRO A 74 -27.36 -21.43 -10.09
N ASP A 75 -27.00 -20.48 -10.95
CA ASP A 75 -26.87 -20.65 -12.41
C ASP A 75 -25.50 -21.20 -12.84
N GLY A 76 -24.60 -21.48 -11.89
CA GLY A 76 -23.26 -22.00 -12.11
C GLY A 76 -22.19 -20.93 -12.37
N ALA A 77 -22.54 -19.64 -12.35
CA ALA A 77 -21.58 -18.56 -12.56
C ALA A 77 -20.76 -18.27 -11.29
N LEU A 78 -19.48 -17.91 -11.44
CA LEU A 78 -18.69 -17.43 -10.30
C LEU A 78 -19.16 -16.03 -9.91
N ARG A 79 -19.44 -15.78 -8.63
CA ARG A 79 -19.90 -14.47 -8.14
C ARG A 79 -18.86 -13.36 -8.20
N SER A 80 -17.58 -13.74 -8.18
CA SER A 80 -16.47 -12.80 -7.99
C SER A 80 -15.26 -13.09 -8.90
N PRO A 81 -15.45 -13.24 -10.24
CA PRO A 81 -14.38 -13.65 -11.15
C PRO A 81 -13.31 -12.57 -11.34
N ALA A 82 -13.65 -11.30 -11.09
CA ALA A 82 -12.74 -10.17 -11.26
C ALA A 82 -11.72 -10.02 -10.12
N PHE A 83 -11.85 -10.79 -9.04
CA PHE A 83 -11.04 -10.64 -7.83
C PHE A 83 -9.91 -11.66 -7.80
N PHE A 84 -8.66 -11.20 -7.86
CA PHE A 84 -7.48 -12.07 -7.80
C PHE A 84 -7.29 -12.67 -6.39
N PRO A 85 -6.85 -13.93 -6.27
CA PRO A 85 -6.90 -14.68 -5.01
C PRO A 85 -5.86 -14.25 -3.98
N LEU A 86 -4.76 -13.61 -4.40
CA LEU A 86 -3.64 -13.30 -3.50
C LEU A 86 -4.08 -12.41 -2.33
N PHE A 87 -4.82 -11.34 -2.59
CA PHE A 87 -5.20 -10.39 -1.56
C PHE A 87 -6.20 -10.98 -0.54
N PRO A 88 -7.32 -11.63 -0.94
CA PRO A 88 -8.16 -12.40 -0.03
C PRO A 88 -7.42 -13.50 0.75
N ALA A 89 -6.50 -14.23 0.10
CA ALA A 89 -5.75 -15.31 0.74
C ALA A 89 -4.83 -14.78 1.86
N LEU A 90 -4.20 -13.61 1.65
CA LEU A 90 -3.41 -12.96 2.69
C LEU A 90 -4.30 -12.50 3.86
N ILE A 91 -5.49 -11.96 3.59
CA ILE A 91 -6.46 -11.59 4.63
C ILE A 91 -6.86 -12.82 5.44
N TRP A 92 -7.22 -13.91 4.75
CA TRP A 92 -7.59 -15.19 5.37
C TRP A 92 -6.47 -15.73 6.26
N LEU A 93 -5.22 -15.66 5.82
CA LEU A 93 -4.06 -16.10 6.60
C LEU A 93 -3.91 -15.28 7.90
N LEU A 94 -4.07 -13.96 7.84
CA LEU A 94 -4.07 -13.13 9.04
C LEU A 94 -5.25 -13.45 9.96
N SER A 95 -6.41 -13.81 9.40
CA SER A 95 -7.55 -14.27 10.20
C SER A 95 -7.31 -15.59 10.91
N GLN A 96 -6.46 -16.48 10.38
CA GLN A 96 -6.00 -17.67 11.12
C GLN A 96 -5.15 -17.30 12.34
N LEU A 97 -4.54 -16.11 12.34
CA LEU A 97 -3.82 -15.51 13.46
C LEU A 97 -4.72 -14.61 14.32
N GLN A 98 -6.05 -14.82 14.28
CA GLN A 98 -7.05 -14.10 15.06
C GLN A 98 -7.08 -12.58 14.79
N ILE A 99 -6.49 -12.12 13.68
CA ILE A 99 -6.61 -10.72 13.25
C ILE A 99 -7.95 -10.55 12.52
N PRO A 100 -8.79 -9.58 12.91
CA PRO A 100 -10.06 -9.34 12.23
C PRO A 100 -9.84 -9.10 10.73
N PRO A 101 -10.61 -9.74 9.82
CA PRO A 101 -10.42 -9.64 8.37
C PRO A 101 -10.30 -8.20 7.86
N THR A 102 -11.15 -7.28 8.37
CA THR A 102 -11.10 -5.86 8.04
C THR A 102 -9.76 -5.22 8.39
N VAL A 103 -9.26 -5.48 9.60
CA VAL A 103 -7.96 -4.96 10.06
C VAL A 103 -6.84 -5.60 9.24
N GLY A 104 -6.90 -6.90 8.98
CA GLY A 104 -5.94 -7.61 8.15
C GLY A 104 -5.81 -7.00 6.76
N GLY A 105 -6.93 -6.78 6.07
CA GLY A 105 -6.93 -6.18 4.73
C GLY A 105 -6.37 -4.77 4.70
N LEU A 106 -6.73 -3.93 5.68
CA LEU A 106 -6.17 -2.57 5.80
C LEU A 106 -4.67 -2.59 6.05
N LEU A 107 -4.20 -3.47 6.95
CA LEU A 107 -2.77 -3.61 7.24
C LEU A 107 -1.99 -4.08 6.02
N ILE A 108 -2.45 -5.15 5.35
CA ILE A 108 -1.79 -5.69 4.16
C ILE A 108 -1.66 -4.60 3.09
N ASN A 109 -2.76 -3.92 2.78
CA ASN A 109 -2.76 -2.91 1.72
C ASN A 109 -1.83 -1.73 2.05
N ASN A 110 -1.91 -1.18 3.26
CA ASN A 110 -1.11 -0.03 3.68
C ASN A 110 0.39 -0.39 3.80
N ILE A 111 0.72 -1.57 4.33
CA ILE A 111 2.11 -2.04 4.44
C ILE A 111 2.69 -2.32 3.06
N ALA A 112 1.95 -2.97 2.17
CA ALA A 112 2.39 -3.20 0.81
C ALA A 112 2.62 -1.87 0.07
N PHE A 113 1.72 -0.90 0.23
CA PHE A 113 1.89 0.42 -0.37
C PHE A 113 3.13 1.15 0.17
N LEU A 114 3.38 1.11 1.48
CA LEU A 114 4.62 1.63 2.08
C LEU A 114 5.85 0.90 1.52
N GLY A 115 5.80 -0.42 1.42
CA GLY A 115 6.85 -1.23 0.80
C GLY A 115 7.13 -0.82 -0.63
N ALA A 116 6.08 -0.51 -1.41
CA ALA A 116 6.20 -0.04 -2.78
C ALA A 116 6.92 1.31 -2.84
N LEU A 117 6.56 2.26 -1.97
CA LEU A 117 7.19 3.57 -1.88
C LEU A 117 8.67 3.47 -1.49
N LEU A 118 9.00 2.64 -0.50
CA LEU A 118 10.38 2.41 -0.06
C LEU A 118 11.22 1.83 -1.19
N LEU A 119 10.70 0.79 -1.86
CA LEU A 119 11.39 0.10 -2.93
C LEU A 119 11.57 0.99 -4.17
N LEU A 120 10.52 1.72 -4.57
CA LEU A 120 10.54 2.63 -5.71
C LEU A 120 11.48 3.79 -5.48
N HIS A 121 11.44 4.39 -4.29
CA HIS A 121 12.33 5.49 -3.92
C HIS A 121 13.80 5.06 -3.98
N ASP A 122 14.13 3.92 -3.37
CA ASP A 122 15.48 3.35 -3.41
C ASP A 122 15.94 3.00 -4.82
N TRP A 123 15.05 2.43 -5.64
CA TRP A 123 15.34 2.10 -7.03
C TRP A 123 15.67 3.34 -7.87
N LEU A 124 14.85 4.40 -7.76
CA LEU A 124 14.98 5.62 -8.55
C LEU A 124 16.17 6.49 -8.11
N ARG A 125 16.42 6.63 -6.80
CA ARG A 125 17.54 7.47 -6.31
C ARG A 125 18.92 6.98 -6.73
N ARG A 126 19.05 5.68 -7.07
CA ARG A 126 20.31 5.07 -7.54
C ARG A 126 20.55 5.33 -9.03
N ARG A 127 19.51 5.65 -9.80
CA ARG A 127 19.55 5.77 -11.26
C ARG A 127 19.35 7.20 -11.76
N TYR A 128 18.64 8.01 -10.99
CA TYR A 128 18.22 9.34 -11.39
C TYR A 128 18.61 10.39 -10.36
N LYS A 129 18.45 11.67 -10.73
CA LYS A 129 18.63 12.79 -9.81
C LYS A 129 17.68 12.66 -8.61
N PRO A 130 18.08 13.04 -7.38
CA PRO A 130 17.25 12.91 -6.18
C PRO A 130 15.85 13.52 -6.30
N ALA A 131 15.73 14.65 -7.02
CA ALA A 131 14.45 15.31 -7.26
C ALA A 131 13.42 14.40 -7.94
N ILE A 132 13.83 13.55 -8.88
CA ILE A 132 12.92 12.63 -9.59
C ILE A 132 12.33 11.62 -8.58
N ALA A 133 13.18 10.98 -7.78
CA ALA A 133 12.72 10.03 -6.76
C ALA A 133 11.77 10.68 -5.75
N HIS A 134 12.08 11.91 -5.30
CA HIS A 134 11.22 12.63 -4.34
C HIS A 134 9.85 12.98 -4.93
N TRP A 135 9.82 13.53 -6.15
CA TRP A 135 8.57 13.90 -6.81
C TRP A 135 7.72 12.69 -7.17
N THR A 136 8.31 11.58 -7.59
CA THR A 136 7.56 10.33 -7.82
C THR A 136 6.82 9.88 -6.57
N ILE A 137 7.49 9.89 -5.42
CA ILE A 137 6.87 9.52 -4.14
C ILE A 137 5.79 10.52 -3.72
N ALA A 138 6.06 11.82 -3.87
CA ALA A 138 5.10 12.86 -3.55
C ALA A 138 3.82 12.72 -4.40
N VAL A 139 3.96 12.56 -5.72
CA VAL A 139 2.83 12.37 -6.64
C VAL A 139 2.06 11.10 -6.28
N LEU A 140 2.73 9.97 -6.07
CA LEU A 140 2.06 8.72 -5.75
C LEU A 140 1.29 8.77 -4.42
N CYS A 141 1.77 9.56 -3.45
CA CYS A 141 1.09 9.75 -2.16
C CYS A 141 -0.03 10.80 -2.20
N LEU A 142 0.13 11.87 -2.97
CA LEU A 142 -0.79 13.02 -2.97
C LEU A 142 -1.85 12.95 -4.08
N HIS A 143 -1.66 12.09 -5.09
CA HIS A 143 -2.67 11.86 -6.11
C HIS A 143 -3.96 11.30 -5.49
N PRO A 144 -5.16 11.72 -5.92
CA PRO A 144 -6.43 11.28 -5.33
C PRO A 144 -6.61 9.76 -5.27
N SER A 145 -6.06 9.02 -6.25
CA SER A 145 -6.13 7.55 -6.25
C SER A 145 -5.32 6.88 -5.14
N SER A 146 -4.45 7.60 -4.41
CA SER A 146 -3.73 7.02 -3.27
C SER A 146 -4.68 6.64 -2.11
N LEU A 147 -5.93 7.11 -2.17
CA LEU A 147 -7.06 6.60 -1.38
C LEU A 147 -7.16 5.07 -1.44
N PHE A 148 -6.99 4.46 -2.61
CA PHE A 148 -7.06 3.01 -2.79
C PHE A 148 -5.91 2.25 -2.12
N GLY A 149 -4.81 2.93 -1.79
CA GLY A 149 -3.74 2.40 -0.93
C GLY A 149 -4.02 2.55 0.57
N THR A 150 -5.16 3.14 0.95
CA THR A 150 -5.56 3.43 2.34
C THR A 150 -6.74 2.56 2.78
N VAL A 151 -7.75 2.40 1.91
CA VAL A 151 -8.95 1.58 2.17
C VAL A 151 -8.68 0.07 1.95
N LEU A 152 -9.65 -0.80 2.26
CA LEU A 152 -9.54 -2.26 2.10
C LEU A 152 -9.68 -2.65 0.63
N TYR A 153 -8.57 -2.50 -0.09
CA TYR A 153 -8.45 -2.72 -1.53
C TYR A 153 -7.09 -3.37 -1.81
N SER A 154 -6.87 -3.85 -3.04
CA SER A 154 -5.69 -4.64 -3.40
C SER A 154 -4.50 -3.81 -3.93
N GLU A 155 -4.72 -2.51 -4.14
CA GLU A 155 -3.92 -1.65 -4.99
C GLU A 155 -2.50 -1.43 -4.45
N GLY A 156 -2.34 -1.36 -3.12
CA GLY A 156 -1.03 -1.33 -2.47
C GLY A 156 -0.22 -2.59 -2.75
N SER A 157 -0.86 -3.76 -2.73
CA SER A 157 -0.23 -5.04 -3.08
C SER A 157 0.13 -5.10 -4.57
N PHE A 158 -0.79 -4.64 -5.43
CA PHE A 158 -0.56 -4.57 -6.87
C PHE A 158 0.63 -3.68 -7.23
N ILE A 159 0.71 -2.46 -6.68
CA ILE A 159 1.81 -1.53 -6.95
C ILE A 159 3.12 -2.09 -6.38
N PHE A 160 3.11 -2.67 -5.18
CA PHE A 160 4.30 -3.29 -4.60
C PHE A 160 4.90 -4.36 -5.50
N LEU A 161 4.08 -5.31 -5.95
CA LEU A 161 4.52 -6.40 -6.82
C LEU A 161 4.96 -5.88 -8.19
N SER A 162 4.28 -4.86 -8.73
CA SER A 162 4.66 -4.24 -10.00
C SER A 162 6.03 -3.57 -9.91
N VAL A 163 6.28 -2.78 -8.86
CA VAL A 163 7.59 -2.14 -8.62
C VAL A 163 8.67 -3.19 -8.39
N LEU A 164 8.38 -4.22 -7.60
CA LEU A 164 9.31 -5.32 -7.34
C LEU A 164 9.71 -6.05 -8.63
N LEU A 165 8.74 -6.38 -9.48
CA LEU A 165 8.97 -7.03 -10.75
C LEU A 165 9.82 -6.15 -11.68
N LEU A 166 9.44 -4.88 -11.85
CA LEU A 166 10.15 -3.94 -12.72
C LEU A 166 11.60 -3.72 -12.27
N LYS A 167 11.81 -3.51 -10.97
CA LYS A 167 13.14 -3.38 -10.39
C LYS A 167 13.97 -4.64 -10.63
N SER A 168 13.39 -5.82 -10.37
CA SER A 168 14.09 -7.11 -10.53
C SER A 168 14.46 -7.40 -11.98
N PHE A 169 13.57 -7.05 -12.92
CA PHE A 169 13.82 -7.20 -14.35
C PHE A 169 14.96 -6.27 -14.82
N ASP A 170 14.93 -5.02 -14.38
CA ASP A 170 15.95 -4.02 -14.74
C ASP A 170 17.34 -4.37 -14.16
N GLU A 171 17.40 -4.90 -12.93
CA GLU A 171 18.66 -5.37 -12.33
C GLU A 171 19.24 -6.58 -13.06
N LYS A 172 18.40 -7.49 -13.57
CA LYS A 172 18.87 -8.65 -14.38
C LYS A 172 19.34 -8.26 -15.78
N ARG A 173 18.89 -7.15 -16.33
CA ARG A 173 19.31 -6.67 -17.66
C ARG A 173 20.69 -5.99 -17.63
N LEU A 174 21.10 -5.50 -16.46
CA LEU A 174 22.33 -4.71 -16.26
C LEU A 174 23.45 -5.49 -15.54
N GLY A 175 23.21 -6.76 -15.16
CA GLY A 175 24.21 -7.67 -14.60
C GLY A 175 24.61 -8.73 -15.61
#